data_AF-A0A4U3M2N1-F1
#
_entry.id   AF-A0A4U3M2N1-F1
#
_cell.length_a   1.000
_cell.length_b   1.000
_cell.length_c   1.000
_cell.angle_alpha   90.00
_cell.angle_beta   90.00
_cell.angle_gamma   90.00
#
_symmetry.space_group_name_H-M   'P 1'
#
loop_
_entity.id
_entity.type
_entity.pdbx_description
1 polymer ?
#
loop_
_entity_poly.entity_id
_entity_poly.type
_entity_poly.pdbx_seq_one_letter_code
_entity_poly.pdbx_strand_id
1 'polypeptide(L)' 'MYDHVTAEMERQILEALEERFLSSVLALDDDERAKLLTWVPVIEDTVQKAQQEAAQVATKLVGVDFRSHDPSNENR' A
#
# COMPACT_ATOMS: atom_id res chain seq x y z
N MET A 1 27.78 -18.70 18.62
CA MET A 1 26.45 -18.47 19.22
C MET A 1 26.06 -17.09 18.75
N TYR A 2 25.16 -16.98 17.77
CA TYR A 2 24.81 -15.69 17.15
C TYR A 2 23.79 -15.00 18.03
N ASP A 3 24.30 -14.13 18.90
CA ASP A 3 23.51 -12.99 19.38
C ASP A 3 23.58 -11.88 18.30
N HIS A 4 23.12 -10.66 18.56
CA HIS A 4 23.27 -9.46 17.70
C HIS A 4 22.10 -9.12 16.76
N VAL A 5 20.86 -9.42 17.15
CA VAL A 5 19.76 -8.51 16.78
C VAL A 5 19.54 -7.59 17.98
N THR A 6 19.93 -6.33 17.84
CA THR A 6 19.58 -5.33 18.87
C THR A 6 18.08 -5.03 18.76
N ALA A 7 17.47 -4.56 19.84
CA ALA A 7 16.05 -4.17 19.83
C ALA A 7 15.72 -3.12 18.76
N GLU A 8 16.70 -2.31 18.35
CA GLU A 8 16.55 -1.36 17.25
C GLU A 8 16.53 -2.06 15.89
N MET A 9 17.42 -3.03 15.66
CA MET A 9 17.42 -3.83 14.44
C MET A 9 16.14 -4.66 14.33
N GLU A 10 15.66 -5.23 15.44
CA GLU A 10 14.39 -5.95 15.49
C GLU A 10 13.23 -5.05 15.05
N ARG A 11 13.15 -3.83 15.57
CA ARG A 11 12.11 -2.86 15.18
C ARG A 11 12.15 -2.56 13.69
N GLN A 12 13.33 -2.26 13.15
CA GLN A 12 13.50 -1.94 11.72
C GLN A 12 13.13 -3.13 10.83
N ILE A 13 13.46 -4.36 11.26
CA ILE A 13 13.08 -5.57 10.55
C ILE A 13 11.56 -5.75 10.55
N LEU A 14 10.91 -5.58 11.72
CA LEU A 14 9.46 -5.67 11.84
C LEU A 14 8.76 -4.63 10.98
N GLU A 15 9.21 -3.37 11.02
CA GLU A 15 8.68 -2.28 10.21
C GLU A 15 8.78 -2.60 8.71
N ALA A 16 9.96 -3.03 8.24
CA ALA A 16 10.15 -3.39 6.84
C ALA A 16 9.28 -4.59 6.41
N LEU A 17 9.05 -5.55 7.31
CA LEU A 17 8.16 -6.69 7.05
C LEU A 17 6.70 -6.28 7.01
N GLU A 18 6.27 -5.39 7.92
CA GLU A 18 4.92 -4.84 7.96
C GLU A 18 4.61 -4.02 6.70
N GLU A 19 5.52 -3.14 6.28
CA GLU A 19 5.38 -2.36 5.04
C GLU A 19 5.28 -3.26 3.82
N ARG A 20 6.15 -4.27 3.72
CA ARG A 20 6.11 -5.23 2.61
C ARG A 20 4.84 -6.07 2.62
N PHE A 21 4.39 -6.49 3.80
CA PHE A 21 3.15 -7.24 3.96
C PHE A 21 1.96 -6.41 3.47
N LEU A 22 1.83 -5.16 3.93
CA LEU A 22 0.79 -4.23 3.50
C LEU A 22 0.81 -4.01 1.99
N SER A 23 2.00 -3.78 1.42
CA SER A 23 2.16 -3.61 -0.04
C SER A 23 1.67 -4.83 -0.81
N SER A 24 1.94 -6.03 -0.29
CA SER A 24 1.50 -7.29 -0.90
C SER A 24 -0.01 -7.45 -0.82
N VAL A 25 -0.63 -7.09 0.32
CA VAL A 25 -2.09 -7.17 0.50
C VAL A 25 -2.83 -6.14 -0.37
N LEU A 26 -2.27 -4.94 -0.51
CA LEU A 26 -2.84 -3.90 -1.37
C LEU A 26 -2.73 -4.24 -2.87
N ALA A 27 -1.76 -5.07 -3.24
CA ALA A 27 -1.61 -5.57 -4.60
C ALA A 27 -2.59 -6.70 -4.96
N LEU A 28 -3.27 -7.31 -3.97
CA LEU A 28 -4.29 -8.33 -4.21
C LEU A 28 -5.58 -7.70 -4.75
N ASP A 29 -6.26 -8.43 -5.62
CA ASP A 29 -7.61 -8.08 -6.07
C ASP A 29 -8.62 -8.17 -4.91
N ASP A 30 -9.76 -7.49 -5.07
CA ASP A 30 -10.79 -7.37 -4.03
C ASP A 30 -11.25 -8.74 -3.50
N ASP A 31 -11.44 -9.73 -4.39
CA ASP A 31 -11.89 -11.08 -4.05
C ASP A 31 -10.83 -11.89 -3.29
N GLU A 32 -9.56 -11.74 -3.66
CA GLU A 32 -8.44 -12.45 -3.02
C GLU A 32 -8.21 -11.90 -1.61
N ARG A 33 -8.29 -10.58 -1.47
CA ARG A 33 -8.21 -9.91 -0.18
C ARG A 33 -9.39 -10.25 0.71
N ALA A 34 -10.62 -10.33 0.19
CA ALA A 34 -11.78 -10.76 0.95
C ALA A 34 -11.62 -12.19 1.51
N LYS A 35 -11.03 -13.11 0.72
CA LYS A 35 -10.68 -14.46 1.19
C LYS A 35 -9.62 -14.42 2.30
N LEU A 36 -8.58 -13.59 2.15
CA LEU A 36 -7.55 -13.43 3.18
C LEU A 36 -8.16 -12.93 4.51
N LEU A 37 -9.02 -11.91 4.45
CA LEU A 37 -9.70 -11.36 5.63
C LEU A 37 -10.67 -12.35 6.28
N THR A 38 -11.21 -13.31 5.51
CA THR A 38 -12.01 -14.41 6.07
C THR A 38 -11.16 -15.35 6.93
N TRP A 39 -9.91 -15.61 6.53
CA TRP A 39 -9.01 -16.49 7.29
C TRP A 39 -8.31 -15.77 8.45
N VAL A 40 -8.04 -14.48 8.29
CA VAL A 40 -7.33 -13.67 9.27
C VAL A 40 -8.13 -12.38 9.51
N PRO A 41 -9.22 -12.42 10.29
CA PRO A 41 -10.07 -11.25 10.50
C PRO A 41 -9.38 -10.15 11.33
N VAL A 42 -8.37 -10.53 12.14
CA VAL A 42 -7.68 -9.60 13.04
C VAL A 42 -6.87 -8.52 12.32
N ILE A 43 -6.56 -8.71 11.03
CA ILE A 43 -5.80 -7.73 10.23
C ILE A 43 -6.71 -6.80 9.41
N GLU A 44 -8.03 -6.93 9.52
CA GLU A 44 -8.98 -6.16 8.73
C GLU A 44 -8.79 -4.64 8.91
N ASP A 45 -8.71 -4.17 10.15
CA ASP A 45 -8.50 -2.75 10.46
C ASP A 45 -7.20 -2.21 9.84
N THR A 46 -6.12 -2.97 9.95
CA THR A 46 -4.81 -2.64 9.40
C THR A 46 -4.85 -2.51 7.87
N VAL A 47 -5.56 -3.42 7.20
CA VAL A 47 -5.73 -3.41 5.74
C VAL A 47 -6.61 -2.24 5.31
N GLN A 48 -7.73 -1.99 6.00
CA GLN A 48 -8.63 -0.88 5.70
C GLN A 48 -7.92 0.48 5.84
N LYS A 49 -7.14 0.66 6.89
CA LYS A 49 -6.34 1.87 7.09
C LYS A 49 -5.33 2.07 5.96
N ALA A 50 -4.60 1.03 5.57
CA ALA A 50 -3.65 1.10 4.47
C ALA A 50 -4.31 1.45 3.13
N GLN A 51 -5.52 0.94 2.86
CA GLN A 51 -6.29 1.29 1.68
C GLN A 51 -6.72 2.76 1.67
N GLN A 52 -7.17 3.28 2.81
CA GLN A 52 -7.55 4.69 2.92
C GLN A 52 -6.36 5.61 2.69
N GLU A 53 -5.19 5.27 3.21
CA GLU A 53 -3.95 6.02 2.99
C GLU A 53 -3.54 5.98 1.52
N ALA A 54 -3.55 4.80 0.89
CA ALA A 54 -3.25 4.65 -0.53
C ALA A 54 -4.22 5.43 -1.43
N ALA A 55 -5.52 5.37 -1.15
CA ALA A 55 -6.55 6.11 -1.89
C ALA A 55 -6.38 7.63 -1.75
N GLN A 56 -5.99 8.12 -0.57
CA GLN A 56 -5.69 9.53 -0.35
C GLN A 56 -4.48 9.99 -1.16
N VAL A 57 -3.42 9.17 -1.23
CA VAL A 57 -2.23 9.47 -2.06
C VAL A 57 -2.59 9.47 -3.54
N ALA A 58 -3.35 8.47 -4.02
CA ALA A 58 -3.82 8.42 -5.39
C ALA A 58 -4.68 9.64 -5.76
N THR A 59 -5.59 10.05 -4.87
CA THR A 59 -6.43 11.23 -5.06
C THR A 59 -5.59 12.51 -5.15
N LYS A 60 -4.56 12.65 -4.30
CA LYS A 60 -3.63 13.78 -4.35
C LYS A 60 -2.84 13.82 -5.66
N LEU A 61 -2.42 12.67 -6.19
CA LEU A 61 -1.66 12.59 -7.44
C LEU A 61 -2.54 12.92 -8.67
N VAL A 62 -3.75 12.38 -8.76
CA VAL A 62 -4.69 12.68 -9.88
C VAL A 62 -5.10 14.16 -9.90
N GLY A 63 -5.16 14.82 -8.74
CA GLY A 63 -5.42 16.26 -8.63
C GLY A 63 -4.31 17.15 -9.22
N VAL A 64 -3.11 16.62 -9.46
CA VAL A 64 -1.98 17.37 -10.03
C VAL A 64 -2.00 17.36 -11.57
N ASP A 65 -2.48 16.28 -12.20
CA ASP A 65 -2.30 16.06 -13.65
C ASP A 65 -3.30 16.78 -14.58
N PHE A 66 -4.44 17.29 -14.08
CA PHE A 66 -5.42 17.96 -14.95
C PHE A 66 -5.16 19.45 -15.24
N ARG A 67 -4.12 20.07 -14.65
CA ARG A 67 -3.96 21.54 -14.76
C ARG A 67 -3.17 22.01 -15.98
N SER A 68 -2.45 21.20 -16.74
CA SER A 68 -1.73 21.72 -17.93
C SER A 68 -1.31 20.62 -18.91
N HIS A 69 -1.96 20.55 -20.08
CA HIS A 69 -1.37 20.69 -21.42
C HIS A 69 -2.29 20.05 -22.49
N ASP A 70 -3.27 20.82 -22.99
CA ASP A 70 -3.86 20.61 -24.32
C ASP A 70 -3.17 21.62 -25.24
N PRO A 71 -2.41 21.16 -26.26
CA PRO A 71 -2.84 21.49 -27.62
C PRO A 71 -2.43 20.47 -28.72
N SER A 72 -3.25 20.45 -29.77
CA SER A 72 -2.92 20.08 -31.17
C SER A 72 -3.29 18.66 -31.62
N ASN A 73 -4.60 18.53 -31.85
CA ASN A 73 -5.16 17.87 -33.02
C ASN A 73 -4.53 18.42 -34.32
N GLU A 74 -3.61 17.67 -34.94
CA GLU A 74 -3.18 17.94 -36.31
C GLU A 74 -2.98 16.62 -37.11
N ASN A 75 -3.69 16.55 -38.24
CA ASN A 75 -3.57 15.64 -39.39
C ASN A 75 -3.99 14.17 -39.27
N ARG A 76 -5.24 13.89 -39.69
CA ARG A 76 -5.48 13.17 -40.97
C ARG A 76 -6.90 13.30 -41.50
#